data_AF-A0A0K2T7Y0-F1
#
_entry.id   AF-A0A0K2T7Y0-F1
#
_cell.length_a   1.000
_cell.length_b   1.000
_cell.length_c   1.000
_cell.angle_alpha   90.00
_cell.angle_beta   90.00
_cell.angle_gamma   90.00
#
_symmetry.space_group_name_H-M   'P 1'
#
loop_
_entity.id
_entity.type
_entity.pdbx_description
1 polymer ?
#
loop_
_entity_poly.entity_id
_entity_poly.type
_entity_poly.pdbx_seq_one_letter_code
_entity_poly.pdbx_strand_id
1 'polypeptide(L)'
;QRSLSSEKEIVLDNVDFDASGKYSCEVSADAPMFQTASTSGILYVVDLPESGPDIEGGQPRYRIGDWVNVSCTSRNSLPAAQLAWYINGEKADKQYLTSYPEEEHHNSLRSSKLGLMFKVHQKHFKHNDLKLKCTATISTVYWKSNEESVQGSGLSAHSSPVSESRGRTSAATSHISGTGSRLSVNISPLGFSALLLLLFHHRQIRL
;
A
#
# COMPACT_ATOMS: atom_id res chain seq x y z
N GLN A 1 19.72 -8.91 -38.53
CA GLN A 1 19.08 -8.75 -37.21
C GLN A 1 18.61 -7.30 -37.13
N ARG A 2 17.29 -7.04 -37.06
CA ARG A 2 16.78 -5.67 -36.95
C ARG A 2 16.88 -5.24 -35.49
N SER A 3 17.52 -4.10 -35.23
CA SER A 3 17.42 -3.42 -33.94
C SER A 3 15.96 -3.05 -33.68
N LEU A 4 15.45 -3.38 -32.49
CA LEU A 4 14.11 -2.95 -32.06
C LEU A 4 14.11 -1.47 -31.66
N SER A 5 15.27 -0.93 -31.26
CA SER A 5 15.46 0.47 -30.93
C SER A 5 15.52 1.35 -32.18
N SER A 6 15.02 2.59 -32.05
CA SER A 6 15.01 3.64 -33.06
C SER A 6 15.74 4.90 -32.57
N GLU A 7 15.73 5.98 -33.35
CA GLU A 7 16.30 7.29 -32.97
C GLU A 7 15.63 7.89 -31.73
N LYS A 8 14.35 7.56 -31.47
CA LYS A 8 13.54 8.18 -30.40
C LYS A 8 13.05 7.19 -29.34
N GLU A 9 13.33 5.91 -29.52
CA GLU A 9 12.84 4.85 -28.64
C GLU A 9 13.97 3.86 -28.40
N ILE A 10 14.30 3.63 -27.14
CA ILE A 10 15.28 2.62 -26.74
C ILE A 10 14.52 1.43 -26.18
N VAL A 11 14.75 0.25 -26.77
CA VAL A 11 14.23 -1.01 -26.25
C VAL A 11 15.35 -1.71 -25.49
N LEU A 12 15.12 -1.93 -24.20
CA LEU A 12 16.02 -2.68 -23.32
C LEU A 12 15.53 -4.13 -23.21
N ASP A 13 16.38 -5.04 -23.64
CA ASP A 13 16.14 -6.48 -23.61
C ASP A 13 16.69 -7.11 -22.33
N ASN A 14 16.00 -8.11 -21.80
CA ASN A 14 16.45 -8.90 -20.65
C ASN A 14 16.79 -8.02 -19.43
N VAL A 15 15.88 -7.09 -19.13
CA VAL A 15 16.01 -6.16 -18.00
C VAL A 15 15.92 -6.90 -16.67
N ASP A 16 16.90 -6.62 -15.81
CA ASP A 16 16.99 -7.06 -14.42
C ASP A 16 17.17 -5.84 -13.50
N PHE A 17 17.21 -6.05 -12.18
CA PHE A 17 17.28 -4.97 -11.19
C PHE A 17 18.50 -4.04 -11.37
N ASP A 18 19.63 -4.59 -11.84
CA ASP A 18 20.86 -3.85 -12.14
C ASP A 18 20.71 -2.84 -13.30
N ALA A 19 19.66 -2.94 -14.10
CA ALA A 19 19.35 -1.95 -15.14
C ALA A 19 18.78 -0.64 -14.55
N SER A 20 18.47 -0.60 -13.25
CA SER A 20 18.05 0.63 -12.58
C SER A 20 19.18 1.66 -12.60
N GLY A 21 18.90 2.89 -13.00
CA GLY A 21 19.93 3.90 -13.13
C GLY A 21 19.51 5.14 -13.90
N LYS A 22 20.46 6.05 -14.07
CA LYS A 22 20.26 7.29 -14.86
C LYS A 22 20.50 6.99 -16.33
N TYR A 23 19.46 7.15 -17.14
CA TYR A 23 19.54 7.08 -18.60
C TYR A 23 19.52 8.50 -19.16
N SER A 24 20.35 8.75 -20.16
CA SER A 24 20.43 10.07 -20.82
C SER A 24 20.29 9.91 -22.33
N CYS A 25 19.49 10.78 -22.93
CA CYS A 25 19.39 10.94 -24.37
C CYS A 25 20.19 12.18 -24.76
N GLU A 26 21.07 12.04 -25.74
CA GLU A 26 21.91 13.10 -26.25
C GLU A 26 21.67 13.25 -27.76
N VAL A 27 21.43 14.49 -28.20
CA VAL A 27 21.27 14.84 -29.61
C VAL A 27 22.34 15.87 -29.96
N SER A 28 23.11 15.57 -31.01
CA SER A 28 24.18 16.43 -31.49
C SER A 28 23.91 16.89 -32.91
N ALA A 29 23.97 18.20 -33.13
CA ALA A 29 23.93 18.81 -34.45
C ALA A 29 25.28 18.63 -35.15
N ASP A 30 25.25 18.37 -36.46
CA ASP A 30 26.47 18.16 -37.25
C ASP A 30 27.15 19.50 -37.61
N ALA A 31 28.27 19.44 -38.32
CA ALA A 31 29.04 20.61 -38.75
C ALA A 31 28.17 21.72 -39.36
N PRO A 32 28.50 23.02 -39.16
CA PRO A 32 29.75 23.54 -38.58
C PRO A 32 29.69 23.91 -37.09
N MET A 33 28.50 23.84 -36.46
CA MET A 33 28.29 24.43 -35.13
C MET A 33 28.33 23.45 -33.96
N PHE A 34 28.34 22.13 -34.21
CA PHE A 34 28.45 21.05 -33.21
C PHE A 34 27.81 21.40 -31.85
N GLN A 35 26.48 21.50 -31.83
CA GLN A 35 25.72 21.74 -30.61
C GLN A 35 25.17 20.43 -30.07
N THR A 36 25.35 20.19 -28.78
CA THR A 36 24.85 18.99 -28.11
C THR A 36 23.81 19.39 -27.06
N ALA A 37 22.63 18.77 -27.13
CA ALA A 37 21.61 18.87 -26.11
C ALA A 37 21.42 17.49 -25.47
N SER A 38 21.33 17.42 -24.14
CA SER A 38 21.06 16.18 -23.43
C SER A 38 19.96 16.35 -22.40
N THR A 39 19.20 15.28 -22.20
CA THR A 39 18.20 15.15 -21.15
C THR A 39 18.38 13.82 -20.45
N SER A 40 17.98 13.71 -19.19
CA SER A 40 18.16 12.50 -18.40
C SER A 40 16.90 12.13 -17.61
N GLY A 41 16.67 10.83 -17.45
CA GLY A 41 15.67 10.25 -16.55
C GLY A 41 16.28 9.16 -15.69
N ILE A 42 15.60 8.79 -14.60
CA ILE A 42 15.99 7.64 -13.77
C ILE A 42 14.99 6.52 -14.02
N LEU A 43 15.51 5.36 -14.45
CA LEU A 43 14.74 4.13 -14.52
C LEU A 43 14.88 3.38 -13.19
N TYR A 44 13.75 2.98 -12.62
CA TYR A 44 13.70 2.06 -11.49
C TYR A 44 13.03 0.76 -11.94
N VAL A 45 13.77 -0.33 -11.86
CA VAL A 45 13.21 -1.68 -11.98
C VAL A 45 12.81 -2.10 -10.57
N VAL A 46 11.53 -2.36 -10.36
CA VAL A 46 11.02 -2.75 -9.05
C VAL A 46 10.23 -4.04 -9.13
N ASP A 47 10.29 -4.84 -8.07
CA ASP A 47 9.41 -5.97 -7.82
C ASP A 47 8.39 -5.60 -6.73
N LEU A 48 7.12 -5.77 -7.06
CA LEU A 48 6.03 -5.31 -6.22
C LEU A 48 5.53 -6.43 -5.30
N PRO A 49 5.16 -6.11 -4.04
CA PRO A 49 4.48 -7.07 -3.19
C PRO A 49 3.21 -7.61 -3.85
N GLU A 50 2.96 -8.91 -3.70
CA GLU A 50 1.74 -9.56 -4.17
C GLU A 50 0.49 -9.07 -3.43
N SER A 51 0.63 -8.78 -2.13
CA SER A 51 -0.45 -8.31 -1.25
C SER A 51 -0.16 -6.94 -0.64
N GLY A 52 -1.16 -6.34 0.00
CA GLY A 52 -0.96 -5.16 0.84
C GLY A 52 -0.21 -5.49 2.13
N PRO A 53 0.12 -4.46 2.95
CA PRO A 53 0.75 -4.68 4.23
C PRO A 53 -0.20 -5.38 5.22
N ASP A 54 0.36 -6.22 6.08
CA ASP A 54 -0.39 -6.95 7.10
C ASP A 54 -0.16 -6.33 8.48
N ILE A 55 -1.25 -6.17 9.25
CA ILE A 55 -1.21 -5.67 10.63
C ILE A 55 -1.36 -6.85 11.59
N GLU A 56 -0.44 -6.98 12.54
CA GLU A 56 -0.39 -8.06 13.53
C GLU A 56 -0.31 -7.48 14.96
N GLY A 57 -0.78 -8.24 15.96
CA GLY A 57 -0.71 -7.87 17.38
C GLY A 57 -1.86 -7.00 17.90
N GLY A 58 -2.85 -6.69 17.05
CA GLY A 58 -4.03 -5.89 17.42
C GLY A 58 -4.96 -6.62 18.40
N GLN A 59 -5.65 -5.84 19.23
CA GLN A 59 -6.73 -6.33 20.09
C GLN A 59 -8.10 -5.97 19.49
N PRO A 60 -9.14 -6.80 19.69
CA PRO A 60 -10.46 -6.55 19.14
C PRO A 60 -11.18 -5.34 19.78
N ARG A 61 -10.71 -4.86 20.94
CA ARG A 61 -11.22 -3.70 21.68
C ARG A 61 -10.10 -3.04 22.48
N TYR A 62 -10.11 -1.71 22.55
CA TYR A 62 -9.19 -0.93 23.39
C TYR A 62 -9.95 0.01 24.33
N ARG A 63 -9.42 0.20 25.54
CA ARG A 63 -9.87 1.15 26.56
C ARG A 63 -8.83 2.25 26.76
N ILE A 64 -9.28 3.34 27.36
CA ILE A 64 -8.38 4.39 27.81
C ILE A 64 -7.41 3.80 28.84
N GLY A 65 -6.12 4.05 28.65
CA GLY A 65 -5.05 3.52 29.48
C GLY A 65 -4.43 2.22 28.96
N ASP A 66 -5.07 1.53 28.00
CA ASP A 66 -4.50 0.35 27.37
C ASP A 66 -3.28 0.72 26.51
N TRP A 67 -2.43 -0.28 26.26
CA TRP A 67 -1.32 -0.17 25.33
C TRP A 67 -1.69 -0.79 24.00
N VAL A 68 -1.60 0.01 22.93
CA VAL A 68 -1.54 -0.52 21.58
C VAL A 68 -0.10 -0.95 21.34
N ASN A 69 0.09 -2.18 20.87
CA ASN A 69 1.37 -2.71 20.42
C ASN A 69 1.13 -3.58 19.20
N VAL A 70 1.26 -2.99 18.01
CA VAL A 70 0.99 -3.65 16.74
C VAL A 70 2.18 -3.52 15.81
N SER A 71 2.33 -4.46 14.89
CA SER A 71 3.35 -4.38 13.85
C SER A 71 2.71 -4.47 12.47
N CYS A 72 3.23 -3.67 11.56
CA CYS A 72 2.87 -3.71 10.16
C CYS A 72 4.03 -4.31 9.36
N THR A 73 3.74 -5.26 8.47
CA THR A 73 4.73 -5.94 7.65
C THR A 73 4.33 -5.87 6.17
N SER A 74 5.24 -5.45 5.30
CA SER A 74 5.09 -5.59 3.84
C SER A 74 6.13 -6.58 3.34
N ARG A 75 5.68 -7.65 2.69
CA ARG A 75 6.53 -8.78 2.30
C ARG A 75 6.98 -8.69 0.84
N ASN A 76 8.17 -9.22 0.58
CA ASN A 76 8.67 -9.59 -0.75
C ASN A 76 8.58 -8.48 -1.80
N SER A 77 9.45 -7.48 -1.70
CA SER A 77 9.56 -6.41 -2.69
C SER A 77 11.00 -5.98 -2.92
N LEU A 78 11.27 -5.36 -4.06
CA LEU A 78 12.56 -4.74 -4.33
C LEU A 78 12.34 -3.40 -5.06
N PRO A 79 12.72 -2.24 -4.50
CA PRO A 79 13.22 -2.06 -3.13
C PRO A 79 12.14 -2.42 -2.09
N ALA A 80 12.55 -2.57 -0.82
CA ALA A 80 11.62 -2.78 0.27
C ALA A 80 10.60 -1.62 0.34
N ALA A 81 9.32 -1.95 0.50
CA ALA A 81 8.27 -0.95 0.63
C ALA A 81 8.49 -0.05 1.86
N GLN A 82 8.29 1.25 1.71
CA GLN A 82 8.28 2.18 2.82
C GLN A 82 6.94 2.09 3.56
N LEU A 83 7.00 1.97 4.89
CA LEU A 83 5.83 1.84 5.73
C LEU A 83 5.50 3.14 6.46
N ALA A 84 4.21 3.41 6.65
CA ALA A 84 3.75 4.49 7.51
C ALA A 84 2.47 4.12 8.26
N TRP A 85 2.39 4.58 9.51
CA TRP A 85 1.23 4.41 10.38
C TRP A 85 0.39 5.68 10.46
N TYR A 86 -0.93 5.48 10.56
CA TYR A 86 -1.92 6.52 10.78
C TYR A 86 -2.88 6.09 11.89
N ILE A 87 -3.21 7.03 12.77
CA ILE A 87 -4.19 6.88 13.85
C ILE A 87 -5.37 7.79 13.50
N ASN A 88 -6.53 7.21 13.23
CA ASN A 88 -7.74 7.94 12.81
C ASN A 88 -7.52 8.93 11.65
N GLY A 89 -6.74 8.49 10.65
CA GLY A 89 -6.41 9.27 9.45
C GLY A 89 -5.25 10.26 9.61
N GLU A 90 -4.74 10.46 10.82
CA GLU A 90 -3.60 11.35 11.08
C GLU A 90 -2.30 10.54 11.17
N LYS A 91 -1.21 11.04 10.59
CA LYS A 91 0.08 10.33 10.60
C LYS A 91 0.58 10.19 12.05
N ALA A 92 0.98 8.97 12.41
CA ALA A 92 1.47 8.68 13.75
C ALA A 92 2.77 9.44 14.06
N ASP A 93 2.92 9.90 15.30
CA ASP A 93 4.15 10.53 15.76
C ASP A 93 5.31 9.54 15.74
N LYS A 94 6.51 10.03 15.39
CA LYS A 94 7.75 9.23 15.37
C LYS A 94 8.06 8.57 16.71
N GLN A 95 7.65 9.17 17.82
CA GLN A 95 7.85 8.61 19.17
C GLN A 95 7.06 7.32 19.43
N TYR A 96 6.01 7.05 18.65
CA TYR A 96 5.23 5.81 18.73
C TYR A 96 5.75 4.73 17.79
N LEU A 97 6.73 5.04 16.95
CA LEU A 97 7.20 4.15 15.91
C LEU A 97 8.43 3.38 16.35
N THR A 98 8.42 2.08 16.05
CA THR A 98 9.59 1.20 16.21
C THR A 98 10.03 0.72 14.84
N SER A 99 11.19 1.19 14.36
CA SER A 99 11.76 0.73 13.10
C SER A 99 12.46 -0.61 13.28
N TYR A 100 12.21 -1.54 12.36
CA TYR A 100 12.90 -2.81 12.27
C TYR A 100 13.82 -2.80 11.04
N PRO A 101 14.97 -3.50 11.08
CA PRO A 101 15.78 -3.70 9.89
C PRO A 101 14.99 -4.44 8.81
N GLU A 102 15.30 -4.17 7.54
CA GLU A 102 14.75 -4.92 6.41
C GLU A 102 15.21 -6.38 6.48
N GLU A 103 14.28 -7.30 6.22
CA GLU A 103 14.57 -8.73 6.15
C GLU A 103 14.78 -9.13 4.68
N GLU A 104 15.96 -9.64 4.35
CA GLU A 104 16.29 -10.14 3.02
C GLU A 104 15.99 -11.63 2.90
N HIS A 105 15.33 -12.02 1.81
CA HIS A 105 14.90 -13.39 1.52
C HIS A 105 15.80 -14.02 0.46
N HIS A 106 15.73 -15.35 0.28
CA HIS A 106 16.59 -16.11 -0.64
C HIS A 106 16.59 -15.64 -2.10
N ASN A 107 15.54 -14.93 -2.54
CA ASN A 107 15.39 -14.39 -3.88
C ASN A 107 15.83 -12.91 -3.99
N SER A 108 16.60 -12.39 -3.02
CA SER A 108 17.01 -10.97 -2.92
C SER A 108 15.85 -9.99 -2.73
N LEU A 109 14.61 -10.47 -2.58
CA LEU A 109 13.49 -9.63 -2.20
C LEU A 109 13.58 -9.28 -0.72
N ARG A 110 13.04 -8.11 -0.38
CA ARG A 110 13.12 -7.55 0.95
C ARG A 110 11.73 -7.33 1.52
N SER A 111 11.63 -7.58 2.82
CA SER A 111 10.43 -7.31 3.61
C SER A 111 10.72 -6.19 4.60
N SER A 112 9.79 -5.25 4.72
CA SER A 112 9.87 -4.15 5.67
C SER A 112 8.88 -4.34 6.81
N LYS A 113 9.25 -3.88 8.01
CA LYS A 113 8.42 -3.97 9.20
C LYS A 113 8.48 -2.69 10.03
N LEU A 114 7.31 -2.23 10.50
CA LEU A 114 7.18 -1.02 11.30
C LEU A 114 6.22 -1.25 12.47
N GLY A 115 6.72 -1.08 13.69
CA GLY A 115 5.94 -1.18 14.91
C GLY A 115 5.23 0.13 15.25
N LEU A 116 4.09 0.03 15.91
CA LEU A 116 3.34 1.13 16.50
C LEU A 116 3.02 0.79 17.95
N MET A 117 3.54 1.60 18.88
CA MET A 117 3.32 1.43 20.31
C MET A 117 2.98 2.76 20.99
N PHE A 118 1.79 2.84 21.59
CA PHE A 118 1.37 4.02 22.35
C PHE A 118 0.31 3.66 23.39
N LYS A 119 0.21 4.53 24.42
CA LYS A 119 -0.86 4.43 25.41
C LYS A 119 -2.12 5.13 24.93
N VAL A 120 -3.25 4.45 24.98
CA VAL A 120 -4.54 4.96 24.53
C VAL A 120 -5.01 6.08 25.46
N HIS A 121 -5.40 7.21 24.88
CA HIS A 121 -5.91 8.39 25.56
C HIS A 121 -7.22 8.81 24.90
N GLN A 122 -8.05 9.60 25.60
CA GLN A 122 -9.34 10.06 25.09
C GLN A 122 -9.25 10.72 23.70
N LYS A 123 -8.17 11.47 23.44
CA LYS A 123 -7.92 12.14 22.15
C LYS A 123 -7.79 11.18 20.95
N HIS A 124 -7.51 9.90 21.20
CA HIS A 124 -7.35 8.88 20.16
C HIS A 124 -8.67 8.22 19.77
N PHE A 125 -9.80 8.58 20.37
CA PHE A 125 -11.11 8.07 19.95
C PHE A 125 -11.85 9.12 19.12
N LYS A 126 -12.23 8.75 17.89
CA LYS A 126 -13.13 9.56 17.04
C LYS A 126 -14.41 8.77 16.83
N HIS A 127 -15.55 9.34 17.18
CA HIS A 127 -16.85 8.65 17.17
C HIS A 127 -16.84 7.33 17.97
N ASN A 128 -16.10 7.30 19.08
CA ASN A 128 -15.89 6.12 19.93
C ASN A 128 -15.13 4.96 19.26
N ASP A 129 -14.48 5.20 18.13
CA ASP A 129 -13.63 4.22 17.44
C ASP A 129 -12.16 4.64 17.45
N LEU A 130 -11.29 3.64 17.48
CA LEU A 130 -9.85 3.77 17.26
C LEU A 130 -9.51 3.05 15.95
N LYS A 131 -9.05 3.80 14.96
CA LYS A 131 -8.63 3.27 13.66
C LYS A 131 -7.13 3.31 13.51
N LEU A 132 -6.53 2.17 13.20
CA LEU A 132 -5.11 2.02 12.92
C LEU A 132 -4.94 1.65 11.46
N LYS A 133 -4.24 2.48 10.69
CA LYS A 133 -4.00 2.24 9.27
C LYS A 133 -2.50 2.19 9.00
N CYS A 134 -2.07 1.13 8.33
CA CYS A 134 -0.73 1.03 7.78
C CYS A 134 -0.76 1.20 6.26
N THR A 135 0.19 1.93 5.71
CA THR A 135 0.40 2.07 4.25
C THR A 135 1.77 1.55 3.85
N ALA A 136 1.85 0.88 2.71
CA ALA A 136 3.09 0.44 2.07
C ALA A 136 3.24 1.12 0.71
N THR A 137 4.42 1.69 0.45
CA THR A 137 4.69 2.48 -0.76
C THR A 137 6.04 2.16 -1.39
N ILE A 138 6.08 2.04 -2.72
CA ILE A 138 7.32 1.97 -3.51
C ILE A 138 7.25 3.08 -4.56
N SER A 139 8.04 4.14 -4.36
CA SER A 139 8.04 5.36 -5.18
C SER A 139 6.61 5.80 -5.57
N THR A 140 6.37 6.09 -6.84
CA THR A 140 5.06 6.49 -7.38
C THR A 140 4.26 5.31 -7.95
N VAL A 141 4.80 4.09 -7.88
CA VAL A 141 4.34 2.94 -8.68
C VAL A 141 3.58 1.89 -7.87
N TYR A 142 3.70 1.90 -6.55
CA TYR A 142 2.94 1.03 -5.67
C TYR A 142 2.47 1.78 -4.42
N TRP A 143 1.17 1.62 -4.13
CA TRP A 143 0.51 2.14 -2.94
C TRP A 143 -0.59 1.18 -2.50
N LYS A 144 -0.44 0.59 -1.31
CA LYS A 144 -1.47 -0.25 -0.67
C LYS A 144 -1.58 0.08 0.81
N SER A 145 -2.72 -0.25 1.41
CA SER A 145 -2.95 -0.03 2.84
C SER A 145 -3.82 -1.09 3.45
N ASN A 146 -3.67 -1.28 4.76
CA ASN A 146 -4.55 -2.08 5.58
C ASN A 146 -5.01 -1.25 6.79
N GLU A 147 -6.28 -1.34 7.15
CA GLU A 147 -6.91 -0.52 8.19
C GLU A 147 -7.72 -1.42 9.13
N GLU A 148 -7.39 -1.35 10.42
CA GLU A 148 -8.11 -2.02 11.50
C GLU A 148 -8.92 -0.99 12.27
N SER A 149 -10.24 -1.22 12.39
CA SER A 149 -11.15 -0.36 13.14
C SER A 149 -11.63 -1.07 14.40
N VAL A 150 -11.26 -0.53 15.55
CA VAL A 150 -11.50 -1.14 16.85
C VAL A 150 -12.49 -0.29 17.65
N GLN A 151 -13.53 -0.93 18.18
CA GLN A 151 -14.49 -0.25 19.06
C GLN A 151 -13.79 0.17 20.37
N GLY A 152 -13.83 1.46 20.64
CA GLY A 152 -13.41 2.04 21.91
C GLY A 152 -14.44 1.73 22.98
N SER A 153 -13.98 1.23 24.12
CA SER A 153 -14.78 1.29 25.35
C SER A 153 -14.39 2.54 26.15
N GLY A 154 -14.64 3.71 25.55
CA GLY A 154 -14.70 4.97 26.29
C GLY A 154 -15.95 4.96 27.17
N LEU A 155 -15.85 5.53 28.37
CA LEU A 155 -16.89 5.58 29.41
C LEU A 155 -18.29 5.92 28.86
N SER A 156 -19.06 4.90 28.48
CA SER A 156 -20.51 4.93 28.41
C SER A 156 -21.05 4.04 29.53
N ALA A 157 -21.00 4.58 30.74
CA ALA A 157 -21.88 4.15 31.81
C ALA A 157 -23.28 4.74 31.54
N HIS A 158 -24.01 4.11 30.61
CA HIS A 158 -25.46 4.06 30.70
C HIS A 158 -25.85 2.60 30.74
N SER A 159 -26.14 2.17 31.97
CA SER A 159 -26.76 0.90 32.30
C SER A 159 -28.01 0.70 31.44
N SER A 160 -27.93 -0.18 30.45
CA SER A 160 -29.14 -0.82 29.94
C SER A 160 -29.70 -1.70 31.07
N PRO A 161 -30.98 -1.56 31.47
CA PRO A 161 -31.55 -2.45 32.45
C PRO A 161 -31.53 -3.88 31.90
N VAL A 162 -31.12 -4.82 32.74
CA VAL A 162 -31.33 -6.25 32.52
C VAL A 162 -32.83 -6.47 32.36
N SER A 163 -33.27 -6.85 31.16
CA SER A 163 -34.59 -7.46 30.95
C SER A 163 -34.39 -8.94 30.61
N GLU A 164 -34.54 -9.76 31.64
CA GLU A 164 -34.67 -11.20 31.56
C GLU A 164 -36.08 -11.54 31.06
N SER A 165 -36.19 -12.27 29.96
CA SER A 165 -37.42 -12.97 29.60
C SER A 165 -37.09 -14.27 28.86
N ARG A 166 -37.44 -15.35 29.55
CA ARG A 166 -37.37 -16.75 29.13
C ARG A 166 -38.11 -16.98 27.80
N GLY A 167 -37.59 -17.93 27.02
CA GLY A 167 -37.93 -18.14 25.62
C GLY A 167 -39.25 -18.85 25.32
N ARG A 168 -39.48 -19.03 24.02
CA ARG A 168 -40.33 -20.07 23.43
C ARG A 168 -39.96 -20.30 21.96
N THR A 169 -39.82 -21.57 21.62
CA THR A 169 -39.66 -22.14 20.28
C THR A 169 -40.89 -21.93 19.40
N SER A 170 -40.71 -21.65 18.12
CA SER A 170 -41.35 -22.38 17.01
C SER A 170 -40.90 -21.83 15.64
N ALA A 171 -40.76 -22.77 14.71
CA ALA A 171 -40.33 -22.58 13.33
C ALA A 171 -41.35 -21.80 12.48
N ALA A 172 -40.85 -21.09 11.46
CA ALA A 172 -41.57 -20.84 10.21
C ALA A 172 -40.57 -20.58 9.08
N THR A 173 -40.57 -21.50 8.11
CA THR A 173 -39.93 -21.37 6.79
C THR A 173 -40.67 -20.33 5.97
N SER A 174 -39.95 -19.46 5.25
CA SER A 174 -40.41 -18.96 3.95
C SER A 174 -39.23 -18.58 3.06
N HIS A 175 -39.18 -19.22 1.90
CA HIS A 175 -38.40 -18.82 0.74
C HIS A 175 -38.99 -17.53 0.15
N ILE A 176 -38.15 -16.69 -0.47
CA ILE A 176 -38.40 -16.06 -1.78
C ILE A 176 -37.06 -15.66 -2.41
N SER A 177 -36.93 -16.03 -3.68
CA SER A 177 -35.86 -15.78 -4.62
C SER A 177 -35.80 -14.31 -5.05
N GLY A 178 -34.61 -13.79 -5.37
CA GLY A 178 -34.42 -12.45 -5.91
C GLY A 178 -33.15 -12.34 -6.73
N THR A 179 -33.35 -12.18 -8.03
CA THR A 179 -32.40 -12.16 -9.15
C THR A 179 -31.35 -11.05 -9.10
N GLY A 180 -30.22 -11.30 -9.76
CA GLY A 180 -29.03 -10.46 -9.74
C GLY A 180 -29.18 -9.04 -10.28
N SER A 181 -28.20 -8.20 -9.93
CA SER A 181 -27.94 -6.90 -10.54
C SER A 181 -26.45 -6.75 -10.77
N ARG A 182 -26.05 -6.63 -12.04
CA ARG A 182 -24.70 -6.29 -12.47
C ARG A 182 -24.42 -4.83 -12.08
N LEU A 183 -23.40 -4.58 -11.28
CA LEU A 183 -22.85 -3.23 -11.09
C LEU A 183 -22.00 -2.87 -12.32
N SER A 184 -22.48 -1.91 -13.09
CA SER A 184 -21.72 -1.26 -14.16
C SER A 184 -20.99 -0.06 -13.57
N VAL A 185 -19.66 -0.09 -13.59
CA VAL A 185 -18.83 1.07 -13.24
C VAL A 185 -18.39 1.71 -14.55
N ASN A 186 -18.96 2.87 -14.86
CA ASN A 186 -18.49 3.72 -15.95
C ASN A 186 -17.18 4.40 -15.51
N ILE A 187 -16.08 4.03 -16.15
CA ILE A 187 -14.80 4.75 -16.03
C ILE A 187 -14.76 5.74 -17.21
N SER A 188 -14.96 7.02 -16.91
CA SER A 188 -14.80 8.11 -17.88
C SER A 188 -13.30 8.31 -18.20
N PRO A 189 -12.92 8.54 -19.47
CA PRO A 189 -11.53 8.60 -19.90
C PRO A 189 -11.04 10.04 -19.94
N LEU A 190 -10.52 10.58 -18.83
CA LEU A 190 -9.73 11.82 -18.87
C LEU A 190 -8.61 11.75 -17.84
N GLY A 191 -7.37 11.62 -18.34
CA GLY A 191 -6.16 11.78 -17.54
C GLY A 191 -5.15 10.63 -17.60
N PHE A 192 -4.83 10.10 -18.79
CA PHE A 192 -3.60 9.32 -18.98
C PHE A 192 -2.40 10.26 -18.86
N SER A 193 -1.89 10.43 -17.65
CA SER A 193 -0.55 10.94 -17.39
C SER A 193 0.37 9.76 -17.12
N ALA A 194 1.18 9.41 -18.14
CA ALA A 194 2.34 8.52 -18.11
C ALA A 194 2.33 7.37 -17.09
N LEU A 195 1.67 6.26 -17.47
CA LEU A 195 1.80 4.96 -16.80
C LEU A 195 3.10 4.30 -17.27
N LEU A 196 4.18 4.39 -16.48
CA LEU A 196 5.35 3.53 -16.66
C LEU A 196 4.99 2.15 -16.08
N LEU A 197 4.81 1.18 -16.98
CA LEU A 197 4.38 -0.20 -16.70
C LEU A 197 5.32 -0.92 -15.72
N LEU A 198 4.75 -1.65 -14.76
CA LEU A 198 5.44 -2.69 -13.98
C LEU A 198 4.84 -4.06 -14.21
N LEU A 199 5.75 -5.01 -14.50
CA LEU A 199 5.80 -6.47 -14.31
C LEU A 199 4.51 -7.30 -14.48
N PHE A 200 4.46 -8.47 -15.10
CA PHE A 200 5.42 -9.55 -15.37
C PHE A 200 5.24 -10.01 -16.84
N HIS A 201 6.23 -10.73 -17.38
CA HIS A 201 6.27 -11.46 -18.67
C HIS A 201 6.82 -10.82 -19.95
N HIS A 202 7.11 -9.51 -20.00
CA HIS A 202 7.89 -8.94 -21.10
C HIS A 202 9.30 -8.56 -20.66
N ARG A 203 10.31 -9.27 -21.18
CA ARG A 203 11.74 -8.97 -21.03
C ARG A 203 12.17 -7.70 -21.79
N GLN A 204 11.28 -6.72 -21.93
CA GLN A 204 11.41 -5.61 -22.86
C GLN A 204 10.86 -4.34 -22.20
N ILE A 205 11.72 -3.35 -21.93
CA ILE A 205 11.30 -2.01 -21.49
C ILE A 205 11.54 -1.05 -22.64
N ARG A 206 10.57 -0.17 -22.91
CA ARG A 206 10.68 0.91 -23.89
C ARG A 206 10.82 2.23 -23.16
N LEU A 207 11.87 2.98 -23.49
CA LEU A 207 12.18 4.32 -22.96
C LEU A 207 12.03 5.38 -24.05
#